data_AF-A0A838TYM6-F1
#
_entry.id   AF-A0A838TYM6-F1
#
_cell.length_a   1.000
_cell.length_b   1.000
_cell.length_c   1.000
_cell.angle_alpha   90.00
_cell.angle_beta   90.00
_cell.angle_gamma   90.00
#
_symmetry.space_group_name_H-M   'P 1'
#
loop_
_entity.id
_entity.type
_entity.pdbx_description
1 polymer ?
#
loop_
_entity_poly.entity_id
_entity_poly.type
_entity_poly.pdbx_seq_one_letter_code
_entity_poly.pdbx_strand_id
1 'polypeptide(L)'
;MPTVKITNSKATNYMAGDVQKGFASKSLLVIISFSILVLVAAGFAVYYFMQYQNSQSLLKDPQKATAQETGKIVDEVGRLIVLPQNEQPQIATVSDVNALKQQSFFAQAKNGDIVLIYTKAQKAVLYDPVQKKVVEVGPINVAAATPSASSAPVPAELRVALYNGTSVTGLSTTTERDLKAKLPTVIVVSKGNAAKDTYTKTTVVDVTGKQAAGAVLLAKTLNGEVGPLPEGESKPTNADFAIILGK
;
A
#
# COMPACT_ATOMS: atom_id res chain seq x y z
N MET A 1 47.71 -97.28 36.38
CA MET A 1 49.02 -96.95 35.77
C MET A 1 48.88 -96.96 34.26
N PRO A 2 49.62 -96.14 33.49
CA PRO A 2 50.26 -94.88 33.89
C PRO A 2 49.14 -93.82 34.08
N THR A 3 48.98 -92.61 33.49
CA THR A 3 49.78 -91.75 32.59
C THR A 3 49.32 -90.29 32.75
N VAL A 4 50.22 -89.31 32.79
CA VAL A 4 49.90 -87.86 32.87
C VAL A 4 50.98 -87.04 32.15
N LYS A 5 50.66 -85.78 31.81
CA LYS A 5 51.47 -84.68 31.24
C LYS A 5 51.35 -84.59 29.71
N ILE A 6 50.67 -83.59 29.14
CA ILE A 6 50.89 -82.12 29.19
C ILE A 6 52.15 -81.72 28.41
N THR A 7 51.93 -81.07 27.27
CA THR A 7 52.86 -80.14 26.61
C THR A 7 52.20 -78.77 26.57
N ASN A 8 53.00 -77.69 26.49
CA ASN A 8 52.64 -76.37 27.00
C ASN A 8 52.91 -75.25 25.98
N SER A 9 52.55 -74.02 26.37
CA SER A 9 52.92 -72.73 25.77
C SER A 9 52.07 -72.20 24.61
N LYS A 10 52.15 -70.88 24.43
CA LYS A 10 51.25 -70.04 23.62
C LYS A 10 51.89 -69.69 22.27
N ALA A 11 51.07 -69.61 21.23
CA ALA A 11 51.33 -68.82 20.03
C ALA A 11 50.19 -67.80 19.85
N THR A 12 50.47 -66.66 19.22
CA THR A 12 49.61 -65.47 19.26
C THR A 12 48.67 -65.32 18.07
N ASN A 13 47.45 -64.84 18.36
CA ASN A 13 46.63 -63.92 17.57
C ASN A 13 46.75 -63.96 16.04
N TYR A 14 45.69 -64.40 15.35
CA TYR A 14 45.27 -63.74 14.11
C TYR A 14 43.78 -63.42 14.13
N MET A 15 43.41 -62.29 13.53
CA MET A 15 42.08 -61.70 13.63
C MET A 15 41.08 -62.40 12.70
N ALA A 16 39.97 -62.87 13.27
CA ALA A 16 38.75 -63.19 12.54
C ALA A 16 37.54 -62.84 13.41
N GLY A 17 37.36 -61.54 13.68
CA GLY A 17 36.07 -61.06 14.18
C GLY A 17 35.05 -61.14 13.04
N ASP A 18 33.99 -61.93 13.22
CA ASP A 18 32.94 -62.09 12.20
C ASP A 18 32.27 -60.74 11.90
N VAL A 19 32.67 -60.13 10.79
CA VAL A 19 32.09 -58.88 10.31
C VAL A 19 30.63 -59.15 9.94
N GLN A 20 29.73 -58.68 10.80
CA GLN A 20 28.27 -58.71 10.65
C GLN A 20 27.82 -58.23 9.27
N LYS A 21 27.70 -59.17 8.31
CA LYS A 21 27.21 -58.88 6.96
C LYS A 21 25.70 -58.75 6.97
N GLY A 22 25.21 -57.55 6.59
CA GLY A 22 24.04 -57.50 5.71
C GLY A 22 22.77 -56.77 6.16
N PHE A 23 22.83 -55.68 6.94
CA PHE A 23 21.65 -54.81 7.15
C PHE A 23 21.81 -53.34 6.69
N ALA A 24 22.97 -52.96 6.14
CA ALA A 24 23.37 -51.55 5.96
C ALA A 24 23.47 -51.05 4.49
N SER A 25 22.85 -51.71 3.51
CA SER A 25 22.82 -51.21 2.11
C SER A 25 21.51 -50.51 1.76
N LYS A 26 20.38 -51.24 1.77
CA LYS A 26 19.07 -50.69 1.39
C LYS A 26 18.58 -49.61 2.37
N SER A 27 18.64 -49.87 3.67
CA SER A 27 18.22 -48.91 4.70
C SER A 27 19.08 -47.64 4.70
N LEU A 28 20.39 -47.77 4.46
CA LEU A 28 21.30 -46.63 4.35
C LEU A 28 20.97 -45.75 3.14
N LEU A 29 20.73 -46.35 1.97
CA LEU A 29 20.32 -45.61 0.77
C LEU A 29 18.95 -44.93 0.93
N VAL A 30 18.00 -45.55 1.64
CA VAL A 30 16.71 -44.92 1.98
C VAL A 30 16.91 -43.73 2.93
N ILE A 31 17.75 -43.86 3.96
CA ILE A 31 18.08 -42.75 4.87
C ILE A 31 18.77 -41.61 4.12
N ILE A 32 19.77 -41.89 3.28
CA ILE A 32 20.46 -40.88 2.47
C ILE A 32 19.49 -40.18 1.51
N SER A 33 18.62 -40.93 0.83
CA SER A 33 17.58 -40.38 -0.06
C SER A 33 16.61 -39.46 0.70
N PHE A 34 16.17 -39.88 1.89
CA PHE A 34 15.31 -39.08 2.75
C PHE A 34 16.01 -37.82 3.27
N SER A 35 17.29 -37.90 3.66
CA SER A 35 18.09 -36.73 4.06
C SER A 35 18.26 -35.74 2.91
N ILE A 36 18.50 -36.20 1.68
CA ILE A 36 18.56 -35.35 0.48
C ILE A 36 17.20 -34.69 0.23
N LEU A 37 16.11 -35.45 0.31
CA LEU A 37 14.74 -34.92 0.15
C LEU A 37 14.42 -33.82 1.19
N VAL A 38 14.81 -34.03 2.46
CA VAL A 38 14.65 -33.03 3.54
C VAL A 38 15.51 -31.79 3.30
N LEU A 39 16.75 -31.95 2.82
CA LEU A 39 17.63 -30.81 2.48
C LEU A 39 17.08 -30.00 1.30
N VAL A 40 16.55 -30.66 0.27
CA VAL A 40 15.88 -30.00 -0.87
C VAL A 40 14.62 -29.27 -0.40
N ALA A 41 13.78 -29.90 0.43
CA ALA A 41 12.59 -29.28 0.99
C ALA A 41 12.93 -28.07 1.89
N ALA A 42 14.00 -28.15 2.68
CA ALA A 42 14.50 -27.03 3.48
C ALA A 42 15.03 -25.87 2.59
N GLY A 43 15.74 -26.18 1.50
CA GLY A 43 16.16 -25.19 0.51
C GLY A 43 14.98 -24.46 -0.13
N PHE A 44 13.94 -25.19 -0.55
CA PHE A 44 12.69 -24.60 -1.02
C PHE A 44 11.99 -23.76 0.06
N ALA A 45 11.92 -24.24 1.30
CA ALA A 45 11.31 -23.50 2.41
C ALA A 45 12.04 -22.18 2.68
N VAL A 46 13.37 -22.16 2.70
CA VAL A 46 14.18 -20.94 2.86
C VAL A 46 13.99 -19.99 1.67
N TYR A 47 14.00 -20.49 0.43
CA TYR A 47 13.75 -19.68 -0.76
C TYR A 47 12.36 -19.02 -0.73
N TYR A 48 11.30 -19.80 -0.45
CA TYR A 48 9.94 -19.28 -0.34
C TYR A 48 9.79 -18.33 0.86
N PHE A 49 10.46 -18.58 1.98
CA PHE A 49 10.44 -17.69 3.14
C PHE A 49 11.12 -16.34 2.85
N MET A 50 12.27 -16.33 2.16
CA MET A 50 12.92 -15.10 1.69
C MET A 50 12.04 -14.35 0.69
N GLN A 51 11.45 -15.05 -0.29
CA GLN A 51 10.55 -14.45 -1.27
C GLN A 51 9.28 -13.87 -0.60
N TYR A 52 8.77 -14.53 0.43
CA TYR A 52 7.62 -14.08 1.22
C TYR A 52 7.97 -12.89 2.13
N GLN A 53 9.16 -12.86 2.74
CA GLN A 53 9.64 -11.69 3.49
C GLN A 53 9.89 -10.48 2.58
N ASN A 54 10.48 -10.66 1.40
CA ASN A 54 10.62 -9.60 0.39
C ASN A 54 9.25 -9.09 -0.10
N SER A 55 8.29 -9.98 -0.32
CA SER A 55 6.92 -9.60 -0.67
C SER A 55 6.25 -8.81 0.47
N GLN A 56 6.43 -9.24 1.73
CA GLN A 56 5.89 -8.54 2.89
C GLN A 56 6.59 -7.21 3.20
N SER A 57 7.85 -7.00 2.83
CA SER A 57 8.53 -5.71 3.09
C SER A 57 8.05 -4.60 2.16
N LEU A 58 7.64 -4.93 0.92
CA LEU A 58 6.90 -3.99 0.05
C LEU A 58 5.48 -3.73 0.58
N LEU A 59 4.78 -4.75 1.08
CA LEU A 59 3.39 -4.62 1.57
C LEU A 59 3.27 -3.91 2.92
N LYS A 60 4.28 -3.98 3.79
CA LYS A 60 4.30 -3.32 5.11
C LYS A 60 4.70 -1.85 5.07
N ASP A 61 5.28 -1.40 3.96
CA ASP A 61 5.82 -0.05 3.81
C ASP A 61 5.49 0.49 2.40
N PRO A 62 4.22 0.88 2.14
CA PRO A 62 3.74 1.16 0.79
C PRO A 62 4.55 2.22 0.03
N GLN A 63 5.16 3.16 0.74
CA GLN A 63 6.02 4.19 0.17
C GLN A 63 7.27 3.61 -0.52
N LYS A 64 7.81 2.48 -0.03
CA LYS A 64 8.97 1.81 -0.64
C LYS A 64 8.60 1.06 -1.92
N ALA A 65 7.41 0.46 -1.96
CA ALA A 65 6.90 -0.17 -3.18
C ALA A 65 6.76 0.89 -4.30
N THR A 66 6.05 1.98 -4.01
CA THR A 66 5.89 3.09 -4.97
C THR A 66 7.24 3.68 -5.39
N ALA A 67 8.18 3.89 -4.47
CA ALA A 67 9.51 4.41 -4.82
C ALA A 67 10.29 3.48 -5.77
N GLN A 68 10.21 2.16 -5.58
CA GLN A 68 10.89 1.19 -6.45
C GLN A 68 10.25 1.09 -7.84
N GLU A 69 8.93 1.25 -7.94
CA GLU A 69 8.21 1.32 -9.21
C GLU A 69 8.48 2.64 -9.95
N THR A 70 8.49 3.77 -9.23
CA THR A 70 8.88 5.08 -9.76
C THR A 70 10.27 5.05 -10.37
N GLY A 71 11.27 4.49 -9.66
CA GLY A 71 12.63 4.36 -10.18
C GLY A 71 12.69 3.58 -11.51
N LYS A 72 12.00 2.44 -11.60
CA LYS A 72 11.94 1.63 -12.84
C LYS A 72 11.33 2.40 -14.01
N ILE A 73 10.24 3.13 -13.78
CA ILE A 73 9.56 3.91 -14.85
C ILE A 73 10.47 5.07 -15.30
N VAL A 74 11.15 5.75 -14.38
CA VAL A 74 12.14 6.79 -14.71
C VAL A 74 13.31 6.21 -15.49
N ASP A 75 13.82 5.03 -15.13
CA ASP A 75 14.88 4.33 -15.86
C ASP A 75 14.45 3.87 -17.27
N GLU A 76 13.19 3.45 -17.45
CA GLU A 76 12.67 3.09 -18.78
C GLU A 76 12.48 4.33 -19.66
N VAL A 77 11.85 5.38 -19.16
CA VAL A 77 11.63 6.63 -19.92
C VAL A 77 12.94 7.37 -20.18
N GLY A 78 13.90 7.32 -19.25
CA GLY A 78 15.22 7.94 -19.38
C GLY A 78 16.11 7.32 -20.47
N ARG A 79 15.78 6.12 -20.96
CA ARG A 79 16.39 5.51 -22.17
C ARG A 79 15.77 6.00 -23.48
N LEU A 80 14.61 6.65 -23.41
CA LEU A 80 13.82 7.10 -24.56
C LEU A 80 13.91 8.62 -24.76
N ILE A 81 14.10 9.39 -23.70
CA ILE A 81 14.26 10.84 -23.74
C ILE A 81 15.14 11.37 -22.60
N VAL A 82 15.81 12.50 -22.83
CA VAL A 82 16.51 13.26 -21.78
C VAL A 82 15.50 13.84 -20.77
N LEU A 83 15.47 13.24 -19.58
CA LEU A 83 14.64 13.65 -18.45
C LEU A 83 15.32 14.75 -17.60
N PRO A 84 14.54 15.60 -16.90
CA PRO A 84 15.08 16.53 -15.91
C PRO A 84 15.86 15.85 -14.80
N GLN A 85 16.94 16.49 -14.34
CA GLN A 85 17.81 16.00 -13.27
C GLN A 85 17.57 16.79 -11.97
N ASN A 86 17.94 16.21 -10.82
CA ASN A 86 17.81 16.81 -9.48
C ASN A 86 16.35 17.00 -8.98
N GLU A 87 15.41 16.26 -9.57
CA GLU A 87 14.07 16.04 -9.03
C GLU A 87 13.55 14.64 -9.42
N GLN A 88 12.55 14.15 -8.68
CA GLN A 88 11.81 12.94 -8.99
C GLN A 88 10.43 13.36 -9.52
N PRO A 89 9.91 12.75 -10.61
CA PRO A 89 8.60 13.09 -11.12
C PRO A 89 7.49 12.59 -10.19
N GLN A 90 6.38 13.31 -10.16
CA GLN A 90 5.11 12.73 -9.76
C GLN A 90 4.63 11.81 -10.90
N ILE A 91 4.26 10.58 -10.58
CA ILE A 91 3.76 9.61 -11.56
C ILE A 91 2.25 9.39 -11.36
N ALA A 92 1.49 9.36 -12.45
CA ALA A 92 0.07 9.04 -12.46
C ALA A 92 -0.31 8.24 -13.72
N THR A 93 -1.29 7.35 -13.61
CA THR A 93 -1.80 6.54 -14.74
C THR A 93 -3.06 7.17 -15.33
N VAL A 94 -3.20 7.13 -16.65
CA VAL A 94 -4.40 7.54 -17.37
C VAL A 94 -5.49 6.47 -17.17
N SER A 95 -6.45 6.72 -16.28
CA SER A 95 -7.57 5.80 -16.01
C SER A 95 -8.74 5.96 -16.99
N ASP A 96 -9.03 7.19 -17.42
CA ASP A 96 -9.96 7.47 -18.53
C ASP A 96 -9.41 8.57 -19.44
N VAL A 97 -9.05 8.17 -20.65
CA VAL A 97 -8.61 9.06 -21.73
C VAL A 97 -9.72 10.00 -22.19
N ASN A 98 -11.00 9.62 -22.09
CA ASN A 98 -12.10 10.39 -22.67
C ASN A 98 -12.33 11.70 -21.93
N ALA A 99 -12.20 11.70 -20.60
CA ALA A 99 -12.14 12.90 -19.78
C ALA A 99 -10.95 13.84 -20.11
N LEU A 100 -9.87 13.32 -20.70
CA LEU A 100 -8.62 14.06 -20.94
C LEU A 100 -8.42 14.50 -22.41
N LYS A 101 -9.13 13.91 -23.39
CA LYS A 101 -9.02 14.20 -24.83
C LYS A 101 -9.19 15.67 -25.23
N GLN A 102 -9.79 16.51 -24.40
CA GLN A 102 -9.90 17.96 -24.64
C GLN A 102 -8.55 18.69 -24.50
N GLN A 103 -7.56 18.09 -23.85
CA GLN A 103 -6.20 18.61 -23.72
C GLN A 103 -5.32 18.00 -24.81
N SER A 104 -4.65 18.83 -25.63
CA SER A 104 -3.82 18.35 -26.75
C SER A 104 -2.73 17.36 -26.33
N PHE A 105 -2.17 17.52 -25.13
CA PHE A 105 -1.16 16.61 -24.56
C PHE A 105 -1.65 15.15 -24.41
N PHE A 106 -2.97 14.94 -24.27
CA PHE A 106 -3.59 13.62 -24.16
C PHE A 106 -4.27 13.16 -25.47
N ALA A 107 -4.10 13.87 -26.59
CA ALA A 107 -4.79 13.57 -27.84
C ALA A 107 -4.45 12.19 -28.44
N GLN A 108 -3.25 11.66 -28.14
CA GLN A 108 -2.81 10.31 -28.54
C GLN A 108 -2.74 9.30 -27.38
N ALA A 109 -3.20 9.68 -26.19
CA ALA A 109 -3.14 8.84 -24.99
C ALA A 109 -4.12 7.66 -25.04
N LYS A 110 -3.93 6.72 -24.12
CA LYS A 110 -4.77 5.53 -23.91
C LYS A 110 -4.97 5.28 -22.41
N ASN A 111 -6.00 4.51 -22.06
CA ASN A 111 -6.12 4.00 -20.70
C ASN A 111 -4.95 3.04 -20.40
N GLY A 112 -4.23 3.28 -19.31
CA GLY A 112 -3.01 2.56 -18.94
C GLY A 112 -1.70 3.26 -19.30
N ASP A 113 -1.73 4.34 -20.09
CA ASP A 113 -0.55 5.20 -20.28
C ASP A 113 -0.18 5.90 -18.96
N ILE A 114 1.09 6.28 -18.82
CA ILE A 114 1.67 6.83 -17.59
C ILE A 114 2.18 8.25 -17.86
N VAL A 115 1.82 9.19 -16.99
CA VAL A 115 2.33 10.57 -17.01
C VAL A 115 3.40 10.75 -15.94
N LEU A 116 4.58 11.23 -16.34
CA LEU A 116 5.65 11.68 -15.46
C LEU A 116 5.64 13.21 -15.42
N ILE A 117 5.52 13.79 -14.23
CA ILE A 117 5.35 15.24 -14.03
C ILE A 117 6.51 15.81 -13.20
N TYR A 118 7.29 16.67 -13.84
CA TYR A 118 8.46 17.35 -13.30
C TYR A 118 8.10 18.78 -12.93
N THR A 119 7.79 19.01 -11.66
CA THR A 119 7.19 20.28 -11.20
C THR A 119 8.18 21.44 -11.16
N LYS A 120 9.48 21.19 -10.94
CA LYS A 120 10.49 22.26 -10.98
C LYS A 120 10.86 22.61 -12.43
N ALA A 121 11.08 21.61 -13.28
CA ALA A 121 11.37 21.80 -14.70
C ALA A 121 10.13 22.11 -15.57
N GLN A 122 8.95 22.23 -14.95
CA GLN A 122 7.65 22.49 -15.59
C GLN A 122 7.40 21.61 -16.83
N LYS A 123 7.70 20.31 -16.75
CA LYS A 123 7.62 19.37 -17.89
C LYS A 123 6.76 18.15 -17.57
N ALA A 124 5.84 17.81 -18.47
CA ALA A 124 5.11 16.54 -18.47
C ALA A 124 5.62 15.63 -19.60
N VAL A 125 5.72 14.33 -19.33
CA VAL A 125 6.07 13.29 -20.30
C VAL A 125 5.02 12.19 -20.22
N LEU A 126 4.36 11.89 -21.35
CA LEU A 126 3.40 10.80 -21.48
C LEU A 126 4.12 9.56 -22.04
N TYR A 127 3.96 8.42 -21.38
CA TYR A 127 4.64 7.16 -21.68
C TYR A 127 3.62 6.02 -21.87
N ASP A 128 3.72 5.29 -22.97
CA ASP A 128 2.97 4.05 -23.20
C ASP A 128 3.86 2.89 -22.73
N PRO A 129 3.57 2.27 -21.57
CA PRO A 129 4.41 1.20 -21.00
C PRO A 129 4.28 -0.13 -21.76
N VAL A 130 3.27 -0.29 -22.61
CA VAL A 130 3.05 -1.50 -23.41
C VAL A 130 3.86 -1.45 -24.71
N GLN A 131 3.86 -0.29 -25.38
CA GLN A 131 4.66 -0.04 -26.60
C GLN A 131 6.08 0.48 -26.28
N LYS A 132 6.38 0.72 -25.00
CA LYS A 132 7.66 1.23 -24.47
C LYS A 132 8.16 2.46 -25.23
N LYS A 133 7.28 3.45 -25.40
CA LYS A 133 7.56 4.69 -26.11
C LYS A 133 7.05 5.91 -25.35
N VAL A 134 7.76 7.02 -25.49
CA VAL A 134 7.19 8.33 -25.16
C VAL A 134 6.13 8.65 -26.22
N VAL A 135 4.94 9.06 -25.79
CA VAL A 135 3.81 9.42 -26.63
C VAL A 135 3.78 10.92 -26.89
N GLU A 136 4.00 11.73 -25.86
CA GLU A 136 3.97 13.20 -25.94
C GLU A 136 4.82 13.84 -24.83
N VAL A 137 5.34 15.06 -25.07
CA VAL A 137 6.19 15.82 -24.14
C VAL A 137 5.81 17.30 -24.19
N GLY A 138 5.31 17.84 -23.08
CA GLY A 138 4.75 19.20 -23.04
C GLY A 138 5.16 20.00 -21.81
N PRO A 139 4.99 21.33 -21.85
CA PRO A 139 5.09 22.18 -20.66
C PRO A 139 3.91 21.92 -19.71
N ILE A 140 4.16 21.98 -18.41
CA ILE A 140 3.11 22.02 -17.40
C ILE A 140 2.58 23.46 -17.33
N ASN A 141 1.50 23.73 -18.06
CA ASN A 141 0.70 24.92 -17.80
C ASN A 141 0.06 24.75 -16.41
N VAL A 142 0.52 25.52 -15.42
CA VAL A 142 0.09 25.38 -14.01
C VAL A 142 -1.36 25.86 -13.75
N ALA A 143 -2.13 26.07 -14.82
CA ALA A 143 -3.58 26.23 -14.78
C ALA A 143 -4.27 24.87 -14.99
N ALA A 144 -4.56 24.19 -13.86
CA ALA A 144 -5.47 23.03 -13.77
C ALA A 144 -5.09 21.74 -14.53
N ALA A 145 -3.93 21.15 -14.23
CA ALA A 145 -3.63 19.75 -14.58
C ALA A 145 -2.66 19.04 -13.59
N THR A 146 -3.04 18.90 -12.31
CA THR A 146 -2.46 17.86 -11.44
C THR A 146 -3.21 16.54 -11.68
N PRO A 147 -2.61 15.51 -12.30
CA PRO A 147 -3.26 14.23 -12.45
C PRO A 147 -3.33 13.53 -11.10
N SER A 148 -4.53 13.16 -10.69
CA SER A 148 -4.74 12.38 -9.47
C SER A 148 -4.09 11.00 -9.58
N ALA A 149 -2.93 10.83 -8.95
CA ALA A 149 -2.65 9.58 -8.25
C ALA A 149 -3.86 9.28 -7.33
N SER A 150 -4.37 8.04 -7.39
CA SER A 150 -5.75 7.68 -6.99
C SER A 150 -6.26 8.41 -5.74
N SER A 151 -7.08 9.42 -5.98
CA SER A 151 -7.69 10.27 -4.96
C SER A 151 -9.10 10.58 -5.41
N ALA A 152 -10.07 10.37 -4.52
CA ALA A 152 -11.41 10.92 -4.69
C ALA A 152 -11.28 12.44 -4.90
N PRO A 153 -11.92 13.03 -5.94
CA PRO A 153 -11.70 14.41 -6.30
C PRO A 153 -12.14 15.32 -5.15
N VAL A 154 -11.18 15.92 -4.45
CA VAL A 154 -11.45 16.81 -3.31
C VAL A 154 -12.45 17.87 -3.78
N PRO A 155 -13.66 17.93 -3.20
CA PRO A 155 -14.70 18.82 -3.71
C PRO A 155 -14.25 20.27 -3.78
N ALA A 156 -14.59 20.95 -4.88
CA ALA A 156 -14.41 22.39 -5.02
C ALA A 156 -15.13 23.16 -3.88
N GLU A 157 -16.24 22.60 -3.41
CA GLU A 157 -17.00 23.05 -2.24
C GLU A 157 -17.26 21.85 -1.31
N LEU A 158 -16.85 21.91 -0.05
CA LEU A 158 -17.11 20.89 0.96
C LEU A 158 -18.45 21.21 1.65
N ARG A 159 -19.55 20.59 1.21
CA ARG A 159 -20.89 20.84 1.79
C ARG A 159 -21.10 20.04 3.07
N VAL A 160 -21.19 20.72 4.21
CA VAL A 160 -21.16 20.13 5.55
C VAL A 160 -22.46 20.39 6.32
N ALA A 161 -23.00 19.33 6.94
CA ALA A 161 -23.99 19.41 8.01
C ALA A 161 -23.29 19.27 9.38
N LEU A 162 -23.45 20.25 10.28
CA LEU A 162 -22.88 20.23 11.63
C LEU A 162 -23.93 19.86 12.68
N TYR A 163 -23.73 18.73 13.35
CA TYR A 163 -24.59 18.23 14.41
C TYR A 163 -23.86 18.33 15.75
N ASN A 164 -24.41 19.10 16.69
CA ASN A 164 -23.84 19.21 18.03
C ASN A 164 -24.14 17.94 18.83
N GLY A 165 -23.13 17.08 18.99
CA GLY A 165 -23.17 15.87 19.82
C GLY A 165 -22.72 16.09 21.25
N THR A 166 -22.77 17.34 21.73
CA THR A 166 -22.37 17.75 23.08
C THR A 166 -23.44 18.60 23.75
N SER A 167 -23.40 18.66 25.08
CA SER A 167 -24.17 19.60 25.90
C SER A 167 -23.66 21.06 25.84
N VAL A 168 -22.71 21.40 24.96
CA VAL A 168 -22.13 22.75 24.86
C VAL A 168 -22.96 23.61 23.89
N THR A 169 -23.77 24.52 24.44
CA THR A 169 -24.57 25.46 23.65
C THR A 169 -23.70 26.30 22.71
N GLY A 170 -24.10 26.34 21.43
CA GLY A 170 -23.43 27.14 20.41
C GLY A 170 -22.16 26.53 19.80
N LEU A 171 -21.72 25.34 20.23
CA LEU A 171 -20.50 24.69 19.72
C LEU A 171 -20.47 24.63 18.18
N SER A 172 -21.56 24.19 17.54
CA SER A 172 -21.67 24.12 16.07
C SER A 172 -21.52 25.47 15.35
N THR A 173 -21.79 26.61 16.01
CA THR A 173 -21.56 27.95 15.46
C THR A 173 -20.10 28.41 15.64
N THR A 174 -19.43 27.99 16.72
CA THR A 174 -17.98 28.19 16.85
C THR A 174 -17.21 27.31 15.87
N THR A 175 -17.54 26.03 15.77
CA THR A 175 -16.93 25.10 14.82
C THR A 175 -17.17 25.52 13.37
N GLU A 176 -18.34 26.07 13.01
CA GLU A 176 -18.56 26.68 11.69
C GLU A 176 -17.56 27.80 11.39
N ARG A 177 -17.33 28.71 12.35
CA ARG A 177 -16.41 29.84 12.19
C ARG A 177 -14.98 29.33 12.00
N ASP A 178 -14.57 28.37 12.82
CA ASP A 178 -13.21 27.82 12.81
C ASP A 178 -12.95 26.96 11.56
N LEU A 179 -13.97 26.24 11.06
CA LEU A 179 -13.92 25.54 9.77
C LEU A 179 -13.76 26.53 8.63
N LYS A 180 -14.60 27.57 8.54
CA LYS A 180 -14.53 28.58 7.46
C LYS A 180 -13.21 29.36 7.48
N ALA A 181 -12.63 29.58 8.66
CA ALA A 181 -11.31 30.22 8.81
C ALA A 181 -10.14 29.33 8.37
N LYS A 182 -10.21 28.01 8.62
CA LYS A 182 -9.15 27.04 8.25
C LYS A 182 -9.29 26.48 6.84
N LEU A 183 -10.52 26.38 6.33
CA LEU A 183 -10.90 25.80 5.04
C LEU A 183 -11.96 26.71 4.37
N PRO A 184 -11.54 27.74 3.60
CA PRO A 184 -12.46 28.64 2.91
C PRO A 184 -13.42 27.97 1.92
N THR A 185 -13.14 26.73 1.50
CA THR A 185 -14.01 25.91 0.63
C THR A 185 -15.13 25.19 1.38
N VAL A 186 -15.26 25.33 2.70
CA VAL A 186 -16.33 24.69 3.49
C VAL A 186 -17.62 25.52 3.47
N ILE A 187 -18.67 24.92 2.91
CA ILE A 187 -20.03 25.45 2.94
C ILE A 187 -20.83 24.67 3.99
N VAL A 188 -21.08 25.29 5.14
CA VAL A 188 -22.03 24.74 6.13
C VAL A 188 -23.45 24.96 5.61
N VAL A 189 -24.11 23.87 5.21
CA VAL A 189 -25.45 23.86 4.59
C VAL A 189 -26.57 23.56 5.58
N SER A 190 -26.24 23.09 6.77
CA SER A 190 -27.18 22.90 7.89
C SER A 190 -26.44 22.83 9.23
N LYS A 191 -27.14 23.22 10.30
CA LYS A 191 -26.68 23.07 11.69
C LYS A 191 -27.84 22.54 12.54
N GLY A 192 -27.55 21.68 13.49
CA GLY A 192 -28.52 21.14 14.44
C GLY A 192 -27.86 20.53 15.68
N ASN A 193 -28.66 19.84 16.48
CA ASN A 193 -28.16 18.91 17.49
C ASN A 193 -28.08 17.50 16.88
N ALA A 194 -27.16 16.68 17.38
CA ALA A 194 -27.15 15.25 17.10
C ALA A 194 -28.26 14.53 17.89
N ALA A 195 -28.50 13.25 17.62
CA ALA A 195 -29.48 12.44 18.35
C ALA A 195 -29.08 12.15 19.82
N LYS A 196 -27.81 12.37 20.19
CA LYS A 196 -27.25 12.20 21.55
C LYS A 196 -26.27 13.34 21.84
N ASP A 197 -26.18 13.82 23.08
CA ASP A 197 -25.26 14.88 23.54
C ASP A 197 -24.02 14.35 24.29
N THR A 198 -23.80 13.04 24.18
CA THR A 198 -22.78 12.27 24.93
C THR A 198 -21.59 11.83 24.07
N TYR A 199 -21.44 12.33 22.84
CA TYR A 199 -20.31 11.97 21.98
C TYR A 199 -18.98 12.50 22.56
N THR A 200 -18.01 11.60 22.74
CA THR A 200 -16.69 11.85 23.35
C THR A 200 -15.58 12.07 22.32
N LYS A 201 -15.94 12.16 21.04
CA LYS A 201 -15.04 12.40 19.92
C LYS A 201 -15.81 12.94 18.73
N THR A 202 -15.20 13.83 17.95
CA THR A 202 -15.80 14.34 16.71
C THR A 202 -15.65 13.33 15.57
N THR A 203 -16.77 12.96 14.95
CA THR A 203 -16.83 12.01 13.82
C THR A 203 -17.28 12.71 12.55
N VAL A 204 -16.50 12.54 11.48
CA VAL A 204 -16.82 13.01 10.12
C VAL A 204 -17.26 11.82 9.27
N VAL A 205 -18.40 11.98 8.62
CA VAL A 205 -19.05 10.95 7.82
C VAL A 205 -19.14 11.43 6.38
N ASP A 206 -18.63 10.65 5.43
CA ASP A 206 -18.92 10.83 4.01
C ASP A 206 -20.34 10.32 3.72
N VAL A 207 -21.25 11.26 3.47
CA VAL A 207 -22.68 11.00 3.22
C VAL A 207 -22.88 10.46 1.80
N THR A 208 -21.95 10.73 0.89
CA THR A 208 -21.97 10.33 -0.52
C THR A 208 -21.38 8.94 -0.77
N GLY A 209 -20.42 8.52 0.08
CA GLY A 209 -19.57 7.34 -0.13
C GLY A 209 -18.55 7.49 -1.26
N LYS A 210 -18.28 8.72 -1.72
CA LYS A 210 -17.44 9.04 -2.88
C LYS A 210 -16.35 10.08 -2.60
N GLN A 211 -16.28 10.61 -1.38
CA GLN A 211 -15.53 11.81 -1.00
C GLN A 211 -14.61 11.60 0.20
N ALA A 212 -14.06 10.38 0.36
CA ALA A 212 -13.17 10.00 1.45
C ALA A 212 -12.00 10.99 1.69
N ALA A 213 -11.42 11.58 0.64
CA ALA A 213 -10.36 12.58 0.76
C ALA A 213 -10.83 13.86 1.48
N GLY A 214 -12.05 14.34 1.19
CA GLY A 214 -12.67 15.46 1.88
C GLY A 214 -13.02 15.14 3.33
N ALA A 215 -13.48 13.91 3.61
CA ALA A 215 -13.75 13.46 4.97
C ALA A 215 -12.48 13.44 5.83
N VAL A 216 -11.35 12.93 5.30
CA VAL A 216 -10.05 12.93 5.98
C VAL A 216 -9.54 14.37 6.24
N LEU A 217 -9.71 15.28 5.28
CA LEU A 217 -9.34 16.69 5.43
C LEU A 217 -10.15 17.41 6.53
N LEU A 218 -11.46 17.18 6.56
CA LEU A 218 -12.37 17.70 7.58
C LEU A 218 -12.05 17.13 8.97
N ALA A 219 -11.86 15.81 9.07
CA ALA A 219 -11.51 15.14 10.33
C ALA A 219 -10.20 15.67 10.90
N LYS A 220 -9.15 15.79 10.07
CA LYS A 220 -7.86 16.38 10.47
C LYS A 220 -8.00 17.84 10.94
N THR A 221 -8.80 18.65 10.24
CA THR A 221 -9.03 20.07 10.58
C THR A 221 -9.75 20.27 11.92
N LEU A 222 -10.60 19.31 12.29
CA LEU A 222 -11.38 19.28 13.53
C LEU A 222 -10.74 18.45 14.66
N ASN A 223 -9.58 17.82 14.41
CA ASN A 223 -8.97 16.85 15.33
C ASN A 223 -9.91 15.68 15.70
N GLY A 224 -10.80 15.32 14.77
CA GLY A 224 -11.72 14.18 14.86
C GLY A 224 -11.25 12.98 14.04
N GLU A 225 -12.16 12.05 13.74
CA GLU A 225 -11.91 10.89 12.88
C GLU A 225 -12.95 10.73 11.76
N VAL A 226 -12.63 9.91 10.76
CA VAL A 226 -13.59 9.50 9.73
C VAL A 226 -14.27 8.20 10.17
N GLY A 227 -15.60 8.14 10.10
CA GLY A 227 -16.37 6.98 10.53
C GLY A 227 -17.73 6.84 9.83
N PRO A 228 -18.47 5.74 10.12
CA PRO A 228 -19.85 5.59 9.69
C PRO A 228 -20.77 6.60 10.41
N LEU A 229 -21.98 6.79 9.89
CA LEU A 229 -23.00 7.58 10.56
C LEU A 229 -23.42 6.86 11.88
N PRO A 230 -23.34 7.52 13.05
CA PRO A 230 -23.67 6.86 14.32
C PRO A 230 -25.15 6.46 14.42
N GLU A 231 -25.42 5.40 15.20
CA GLU A 231 -26.77 4.87 15.38
C GLU A 231 -27.74 5.89 15.99
N GLY A 232 -28.83 6.15 15.29
CA GLY A 232 -29.86 7.13 15.64
C GLY A 232 -29.75 8.46 14.91
N GLU A 233 -28.61 8.77 14.27
CA GLU A 233 -28.46 10.01 13.51
C GLU A 233 -29.20 9.96 12.17
N SER A 234 -29.78 11.10 11.77
CA SER A 234 -30.46 11.24 10.48
C SER A 234 -29.49 11.67 9.39
N LYS A 235 -29.43 10.90 8.30
CA LYS A 235 -28.59 11.21 7.14
C LYS A 235 -29.04 12.54 6.48
N PRO A 236 -28.17 13.56 6.35
CA PRO A 236 -28.55 14.81 5.68
C PRO A 236 -28.80 14.59 4.18
N THR A 237 -29.73 15.35 3.62
CA THR A 237 -30.12 15.29 2.21
C THR A 237 -29.50 16.39 1.35
N ASN A 238 -28.93 17.44 1.96
CA ASN A 238 -28.39 18.61 1.29
C ASN A 238 -26.85 18.79 1.43
N ALA A 239 -26.18 17.86 2.11
CA ALA A 239 -24.76 17.90 2.45
C ALA A 239 -24.01 16.65 1.95
N ASP A 240 -22.74 16.82 1.60
CA ASP A 240 -21.82 15.72 1.23
C ASP A 240 -21.16 15.08 2.47
N PHE A 241 -21.12 15.82 3.58
CA PHE A 241 -20.58 15.35 4.86
C PHE A 241 -21.53 15.64 6.01
N ALA A 242 -21.63 14.70 6.95
CA ALA A 242 -22.21 14.91 8.27
C ALA A 242 -21.08 14.92 9.29
N ILE A 243 -21.08 15.90 10.19
CA ILE A 243 -20.07 16.04 11.23
C ILE A 243 -20.78 16.04 12.57
N ILE A 244 -20.58 14.97 13.34
CA ILE A 244 -21.08 14.81 14.70
C ILE A 244 -19.99 15.34 15.64
N LEU A 245 -20.25 16.46 16.29
CA LEU A 245 -19.29 17.14 17.17
C LEU A 245 -19.27 16.47 18.54
N GLY A 246 -18.11 15.98 18.96
CA GLY A 246 -17.88 15.43 20.30
C GLY A 246 -17.13 16.38 21.22
N LYS A 247 -17.00 15.96 22.48
CA LYS A 247 -16.18 16.61 23.51
C LYS A 247 -14.67 16.41 23.27
#